data_AF-A0AAW2Y9S5-F1
#
_entry.id   AF-A0AAW2Y9S5-F1
#
_cell.length_a   1.000
_cell.length_b   1.000
_cell.length_c   1.000
_cell.angle_alpha   90.00
_cell.angle_beta   90.00
_cell.angle_gamma   90.00
#
_symmetry.space_group_name_H-M   'P 1'
#
loop_
_entity.id
_entity.type
_entity.pdbx_description
1 polymer ?
#
loop_
_entity_poly.entity_id
_entity_poly.type
_entity_poly.pdbx_seq_one_letter_code
_entity_poly.pdbx_strand_id
1 'polypeptide(L)'
;MHIEKNIFDNILNIVIAIKGKTKNNPSAWKDLKILCNPPESEVDERMPNVMPKAIYILTKEQKRRICEWISHLKLSDGYASILACCVYMKELRMHGIKSHDCHVLM
;
A
#
# COMPACT_ATOMS: atom_id res chain seq x y z
N MET A 1 8.62 1.45 -18.20
CA MET A 1 7.54 1.56 -17.20
C MET A 1 7.49 0.43 -16.16
N HIS A 2 8.31 -0.64 -16.24
CA HIS A 2 8.32 -1.69 -15.20
C HIS A 2 8.79 -1.20 -13.82
N ILE A 3 9.73 -0.25 -13.76
CA ILE A 3 10.24 0.30 -12.49
C ILE A 3 9.14 1.02 -11.73
N GLU A 4 8.42 1.91 -12.42
CA GLU A 4 7.31 2.67 -11.85
C GLU A 4 6.19 1.76 -11.32
N LYS A 5 5.79 0.76 -12.11
CA LYS A 5 4.83 -0.25 -11.65
C LYS A 5 5.30 -0.96 -10.38
N ASN A 6 6.58 -1.35 -10.34
CA ASN A 6 7.14 -2.01 -9.15
C ASN A 6 7.13 -1.08 -7.93
N ILE A 7 7.42 0.21 -8.10
CA ILE A 7 7.34 1.21 -7.04
C ILE A 7 5.90 1.34 -6.54
N PHE A 8 4.93 1.51 -7.45
CA PHE A 8 3.52 1.58 -7.12
C PHE A 8 3.04 0.35 -6.35
N ASP A 9 3.30 -0.84 -6.88
CA ASP A 9 2.87 -2.10 -6.26
C ASP A 9 3.48 -2.24 -4.86
N ASN A 10 4.73 -1.85 -4.66
CA ASN A 10 5.37 -1.85 -3.33
C ASN A 10 4.70 -0.88 -2.36
N ILE A 11 4.47 0.38 -2.75
CA ILE A 11 3.78 1.38 -1.92
C ILE A 11 2.40 0.87 -1.54
N LEU A 12 1.64 0.39 -2.53
CA LEU A 12 0.30 -0.12 -2.31
C LEU A 12 0.26 -1.32 -1.36
N ASN A 13 1.17 -2.28 -1.53
CA ASN A 13 1.27 -3.46 -0.67
C ASN A 13 1.59 -3.09 0.78
N ILE A 14 2.39 -2.04 1.00
CA ILE A 14 2.74 -1.50 2.32
C ILE A 14 1.52 -0.84 2.98
N VAL A 15 0.89 0.11 2.27
CA VAL A 15 -0.23 0.93 2.76
C VAL A 15 -1.48 0.07 3.03
N ILE A 16 -1.75 -0.93 2.17
CA ILE A 16 -2.82 -1.93 2.38
C ILE A 16 -2.39 -3.04 3.36
N ALA A 17 -1.11 -3.16 3.69
CA ALA A 17 -0.55 -4.22 4.53
C ALA A 17 -0.97 -5.63 4.07
N ILE A 18 -0.75 -5.93 2.78
CA ILE A 18 -1.06 -7.26 2.22
C ILE A 18 -0.05 -8.27 2.76
N LYS A 19 -0.55 -9.28 3.50
CA LYS A 19 0.28 -10.35 4.08
C LYS A 19 1.09 -11.05 2.98
N GLY A 20 2.40 -11.17 3.20
CA GLY A 20 3.34 -11.80 2.26
C GLY A 20 3.80 -10.92 1.09
N LYS A 21 3.23 -9.72 0.90
CA LYS A 21 3.66 -8.76 -0.14
C LYS A 21 4.18 -7.44 0.42
N THR A 22 3.78 -7.07 1.63
CA THR A 22 4.28 -5.85 2.28
C THR A 22 5.78 -5.91 2.53
N LYS A 23 6.47 -4.80 2.23
CA LYS A 23 7.89 -4.61 2.57
C LYS A 23 8.08 -4.08 4.00
N ASN A 24 6.99 -3.85 4.73
CA ASN A 24 7.04 -3.54 6.14
C ASN A 24 7.37 -4.81 6.94
N ASN A 25 8.64 -5.01 7.28
CA ASN A 25 9.14 -6.16 8.04
C ASN A 25 10.14 -5.70 9.14
N PRO A 26 10.49 -6.57 10.10
CA PRO A 26 11.36 -6.18 11.21
C PRO A 26 12.73 -5.64 10.78
N SER A 27 13.31 -6.18 9.69
CA SER A 27 14.58 -5.68 9.15
C SER A 27 14.45 -4.25 8.65
N ALA A 28 13.38 -3.94 7.91
CA ALA A 28 13.11 -2.58 7.43
C ALA A 28 12.97 -1.58 8.58
N TRP A 29 12.41 -1.97 9.74
CA TRP A 29 12.38 -1.10 10.92
C TRP A 29 13.73 -0.90 11.58
N LYS A 30 14.59 -1.93 11.60
CA LYS A 30 15.98 -1.78 12.07
C LYS A 30 16.74 -0.79 11.19
N ASP A 31 16.58 -0.92 9.88
CA ASP A 31 17.20 0.00 8.92
C ASP A 31 16.67 1.43 9.11
N LEU A 32 15.35 1.61 9.25
CA LEU A 32 14.74 2.91 9.52
C LEU A 32 15.22 3.53 10.84
N LYS A 33 15.40 2.72 11.89
CA LYS A 33 15.95 3.19 13.17
C LYS A 33 17.38 3.71 13.02
N ILE A 34 18.21 3.03 12.23
CA ILE A 34 19.60 3.43 11.95
C ILE A 34 19.64 4.70 11.07
N LEU A 35 18.83 4.75 10.02
CA LEU A 35 18.91 5.78 8.98
C LEU A 35 18.13 7.06 9.32
N CYS A 36 16.97 6.92 9.97
CA CYS A 36 16.01 8.02 10.14
C CYS A 36 15.61 8.28 11.59
N ASN A 37 15.91 7.36 12.51
CA ASN A 37 15.55 7.41 13.93
C ASN A 37 14.12 7.96 14.20
N PRO A 38 13.07 7.37 13.60
CA PRO A 38 11.72 7.93 13.72
C PRO A 38 11.15 7.71 15.14
N PRO A 39 10.27 8.59 15.65
CA PRO A 39 9.72 8.50 17.01
C PRO A 39 9.02 7.17 17.30
N GLU A 40 8.44 6.56 16.27
CA GLU A 40 7.69 5.30 16.33
C GLU A 40 8.59 4.05 16.33
N SER A 41 9.92 4.21 16.25
CA SER A 41 10.89 3.09 16.21
C SER A 41 11.24 2.53 17.59
N GLU A 42 10.60 3.02 18.66
CA GLU A 42 10.63 2.40 19.99
C GLU A 42 9.83 1.09 19.96
N VAL A 43 10.47 0.04 19.45
CA VAL A 43 10.00 -1.33 19.63
C VAL A 43 10.11 -1.65 21.12
N ASP A 44 8.99 -1.97 21.75
CA ASP A 44 8.97 -2.44 23.14
C ASP A 44 9.82 -3.72 23.24
N GLU A 45 10.92 -3.66 23.98
CA GLU A 45 11.83 -4.80 24.20
C GLU A 45 11.11 -5.99 24.87
N ARG A 46 9.96 -5.75 25.52
CA ARG A 46 9.12 -6.80 26.12
C ARG A 46 8.25 -7.51 25.08
N MET A 47 8.05 -6.90 23.92
CA MET A 47 7.30 -7.47 22.79
C MET A 47 8.11 -7.39 21.50
N PRO A 48 9.27 -8.08 21.40
CA PRO A 48 10.20 -7.96 20.28
C PRO A 48 9.61 -8.39 18.93
N ASN A 49 8.47 -9.11 18.94
CA ASN A 49 7.75 -9.56 17.76
C ASN A 49 6.57 -8.66 17.36
N VAL A 50 6.24 -7.63 18.14
CA VAL A 50 5.14 -6.70 17.84
C VAL A 50 5.74 -5.44 17.24
N MET A 51 5.66 -5.34 15.92
CA MET A 51 6.05 -4.14 15.20
C MET A 51 5.05 -3.02 15.50
N PRO A 52 5.51 -1.79 15.75
CA PRO A 52 4.63 -0.64 15.82
C PRO A 52 3.85 -0.54 14.51
N LYS A 53 2.54 -0.26 14.63
CA LYS A 53 1.72 -0.05 13.44
C LYS A 53 2.18 1.24 12.77
N ALA A 54 2.84 1.10 11.63
CA ALA A 54 3.26 2.25 10.84
C ALA A 54 2.07 3.19 10.55
N ILE A 55 2.30 4.50 10.70
CA ILE A 55 1.29 5.55 10.48
C ILE A 55 0.68 5.53 9.07
N TYR A 56 1.41 5.01 8.10
CA TYR A 56 0.96 4.90 6.71
C TYR A 56 0.09 3.66 6.42
N ILE A 57 -0.12 2.77 7.39
CA ILE A 57 -1.00 1.60 7.22
C ILE A 57 -2.44 2.00 7.42
N LEU A 58 -3.24 1.83 6.37
CA LEU A 58 -4.67 2.12 6.41
C LEU A 58 -5.41 1.19 7.37
N THR A 59 -6.35 1.75 8.11
CA THR A 59 -7.39 1.01 8.81
C THR A 59 -8.32 0.29 7.82
N LYS A 60 -9.09 -0.68 8.30
CA LYS A 60 -10.06 -1.40 7.47
C LYS A 60 -11.07 -0.44 6.82
N GLU A 61 -11.56 0.55 7.56
CA GLU A 61 -12.49 1.55 7.03
C GLU A 61 -11.85 2.46 5.99
N GLN A 62 -10.60 2.88 6.19
CA GLN A 62 -9.87 3.67 5.18
C GLN A 62 -9.64 2.86 3.89
N LYS A 63 -9.27 1.58 4.00
CA LYS A 63 -9.14 0.69 2.83
C LYS A 63 -10.46 0.58 2.08
N ARG A 64 -11.58 0.40 2.79
CA ARG A 64 -12.92 0.36 2.21
C ARG A 64 -13.24 1.63 1.44
N ARG A 65 -13.05 2.79 2.05
CA ARG A 65 -13.29 4.09 1.39
C ARG A 65 -12.46 4.26 0.12
N ILE A 66 -11.19 3.87 0.15
CA ILE A 66 -10.31 3.95 -1.03
C ILE A 66 -10.76 2.98 -2.12
N CYS A 67 -11.09 1.73 -1.78
CA CYS A 67 -11.60 0.77 -2.75
C CYS A 67 -12.92 1.24 -3.38
N GLU A 68 -13.85 1.76 -2.57
CA GLU A 68 -15.12 2.33 -3.05
C GLU A 68 -14.90 3.55 -3.94
N TRP A 69 -13.96 4.42 -3.60
CA TRP A 69 -13.62 5.58 -4.40
C TRP A 69 -13.06 5.16 -5.76
N ILE A 70 -12.10 4.23 -5.80
CA ILE A 70 -11.49 3.73 -7.03
C ILE A 70 -12.51 2.97 -7.88
N SER A 71 -13.44 2.22 -7.28
CA SER A 71 -14.48 1.50 -8.03
C SER A 71 -15.48 2.43 -8.72
N HIS A 72 -15.64 3.66 -8.21
CA HIS A 72 -16.53 4.66 -8.80
C HIS A 72 -15.79 5.72 -9.63
N LEU A 73 -14.46 5.67 -9.67
CA LEU A 73 -13.65 6.63 -10.40
C LEU A 73 -13.89 6.47 -11.90
N LYS A 74 -14.44 7.53 -12.52
CA LYS A 74 -14.65 7.62 -13.97
C LYS A 74 -13.58 8.54 -14.55
N LEU A 75 -12.81 8.01 -15.49
CA LEU A 75 -11.79 8.73 -16.23
C LEU A 75 -12.26 8.89 -17.68
N SER A 76 -11.73 9.89 -18.39
CA SER A 76 -12.05 10.09 -19.80
C SER A 76 -11.62 8.88 -20.64
N ASP A 77 -12.31 8.63 -21.74
CA ASP A 77 -11.96 7.54 -22.63
C ASP A 77 -10.51 7.67 -23.14
N GLY A 78 -9.80 6.56 -23.18
CA GLY A 78 -8.37 6.50 -23.51
C GLY A 78 -7.39 6.99 -22.43
N TYR A 79 -7.85 7.56 -21.30
CA TYR A 79 -6.95 8.10 -20.26
C TYR A 79 -6.44 7.06 -19.26
N ALA A 80 -7.23 6.04 -18.94
CA ALA A 80 -6.77 4.88 -18.17
C ALA A 80 -7.70 3.70 -18.43
N SER A 81 -7.30 2.52 -17.97
CA SER A 81 -8.19 1.36 -17.93
C SER A 81 -9.33 1.59 -16.93
N ILE A 82 -10.41 0.81 -17.06
CA ILE A 82 -11.50 0.80 -16.09
C ILE A 82 -10.99 0.24 -14.76
N LEU A 83 -10.61 1.13 -13.84
CA LEU A 83 -10.00 0.78 -12.55
C LEU A 83 -10.93 -0.04 -11.64
N ALA A 84 -12.25 0.07 -11.82
CA ALA A 84 -13.22 -0.73 -11.09
C ALA A 84 -12.99 -2.24 -11.24
N CYS A 85 -12.49 -2.69 -12.40
CA CYS A 85 -12.16 -4.09 -12.65
C CYS A 85 -10.97 -4.59 -11.84
N CYS A 86 -10.15 -3.68 -11.30
CA CYS A 86 -8.98 -4.00 -10.51
C CYS A 86 -9.27 -4.06 -9.00
N VAL A 87 -10.47 -3.69 -8.55
CA VAL A 87 -10.82 -3.58 -7.12
C VAL A 87 -11.53 -4.84 -6.63
N TYR A 88 -11.02 -5.45 -5.56
CA TYR A 88 -11.60 -6.62 -4.92
C TYR A 88 -12.20 -6.23 -3.57
N MET A 89 -13.46 -5.82 -3.58
CA MET A 89 -14.16 -5.26 -2.40
C MET A 89 -14.22 -6.21 -1.19
N LYS A 90 -14.35 -7.53 -1.40
CA LYS A 90 -14.37 -8.51 -0.29
C LYS A 90 -13.04 -8.57 0.46
N GLU A 91 -11.94 -8.36 -0.25
CA GLU A 91 -10.58 -8.51 0.26
C GLU A 91 -9.92 -7.16 0.54
N LEU A 92 -10.60 -6.05 0.20
CA LEU A 92 -10.12 -4.67 0.31
C LEU A 92 -8.73 -4.48 -0.29
N ARG A 93 -8.52 -5.07 -1.47
CA ARG A 93 -7.24 -5.04 -2.21
C ARG A 93 -7.47 -4.73 -3.67
N MET A 94 -6.39 -4.36 -4.36
CA MET A 94 -6.39 -4.16 -5.80
C MET A 94 -5.41 -5.12 -6.48
N HIS A 95 -5.76 -5.57 -7.68
CA HIS A 95 -4.91 -6.44 -8.49
C HIS A 95 -5.09 -6.15 -9.99
N GLY A 96 -4.09 -6.48 -10.79
CA GLY A 96 -4.17 -6.33 -12.25
C GLY A 96 -4.08 -4.89 -12.78
N ILE A 97 -3.66 -3.92 -11.95
CA ILE A 97 -3.45 -2.53 -12.37
C ILE A 97 -2.30 -2.49 -13.38
N LYS A 98 -2.55 -1.93 -14.58
CA LYS A 98 -1.52 -1.83 -15.61
C LYS A 98 -0.56 -0.71 -15.27
N SER A 99 0.64 -0.78 -15.83
CA SER A 99 1.66 0.23 -15.58
C SER A 99 1.23 1.65 -15.93
N HIS A 100 0.36 1.82 -16.93
CA HIS A 100 -0.19 3.14 -17.31
C HIS A 100 -1.16 3.66 -16.24
N ASP A 101 -1.99 2.77 -15.71
CA ASP A 101 -2.93 3.11 -14.64
C ASP A 101 -2.18 3.45 -13.35
N CYS A 102 -1.04 2.79 -13.08
CA CYS A 102 -0.13 3.15 -12.00
C CYS A 102 0.40 4.59 -12.13
N HIS A 103 0.75 5.01 -13.36
CA HIS A 103 1.23 6.37 -13.65
C HIS A 103 0.16 7.43 -13.43
N VAL A 104 -1.10 7.10 -13.72
CA VAL A 104 -2.24 8.01 -13.48
C VAL A 104 -2.55 8.15 -11.99
N LEU A 105 -2.24 7.13 -11.18
CA LEU A 105 -2.56 7.07 -9.75
C LEU A 105 -1.47 7.62 -8.82
N MET A 106 -0.23 7.78 -9.29
CA MET A 106 0.91 8.32 -8.52
C MET A 106 1.24 9.75 -8.96
#